data_AF-A0A2U1T7G3-F1
#
_entry.id   AF-A0A2U1T7G3-F1
#
_cell.length_a   1.000
_cell.length_b   1.000
_cell.length_c   1.000
_cell.angle_alpha   90.00
_cell.angle_beta   90.00
_cell.angle_gamma   90.00
#
_symmetry.space_group_name_H-M   'P 1'
#
loop_
_entity.id
_entity.type
_entity.pdbx_description
1 polymer ?
#
loop_
_entity_poly.entity_id
_entity_poly.type
_entity_poly.pdbx_seq_one_letter_code
_entity_poly.pdbx_strand_id
1 'polypeptide(L)'
;MTTTISPRTADRWLARRAARTLWDASDHHHDPTPATQHARLTVSGLSLRLRPVIERAQVICLRSEPTAALPGTDPLEADFFTRWHRDRTADGQRGVRCQQVINGTAAEIDALRRVVTDIAAEAGFYADVSPVSSSK
;
A
#
# COMPACT_ATOMS: atom_id res chain seq x y z
N MET A 1 -9.97 18.12 16.82
CA MET A 1 -8.84 17.60 17.61
C MET A 1 -7.99 16.74 16.67
N THR A 2 -6.87 17.26 16.16
CA THR A 2 -6.03 16.54 15.18
C THR A 2 -4.94 15.79 15.93
N THR A 3 -5.16 14.51 16.20
CA THR A 3 -4.19 13.66 16.89
C THR A 3 -2.96 13.50 16.01
N THR A 4 -1.88 14.22 16.31
CA THR A 4 -0.62 14.10 15.57
C THR A 4 0.07 12.80 15.98
N ILE A 5 -0.12 11.75 15.18
CA ILE A 5 0.55 10.46 15.37
C ILE A 5 2.02 10.63 15.00
N SER A 6 2.91 10.35 15.96
CA SER A 6 4.35 10.37 15.74
C SER A 6 4.77 9.19 14.84
N PRO A 7 5.74 9.36 13.93
CA PRO A 7 6.22 8.28 13.06
C PRO A 7 6.72 7.04 13.82
N ARG A 8 7.30 7.21 15.02
CA ARG A 8 7.69 6.07 15.88
C ARG A 8 6.49 5.29 16.43
N THR A 9 5.38 5.98 16.69
CA THR A 9 4.13 5.36 17.11
C THR A 9 3.50 4.59 15.95
N ALA A 10 3.50 5.17 14.75
CA ALA A 10 3.04 4.52 13.52
C ALA A 10 3.85 3.26 13.19
N ASP A 11 5.18 3.29 13.32
CA ASP A 11 6.05 2.13 13.11
C ASP A 11 5.81 1.00 14.11
N ARG A 12 5.68 1.34 15.40
CA ARG A 12 5.42 0.35 16.45
C ARG A 12 4.01 -0.24 16.36
N TRP A 13 3.05 0.55 15.89
CA TRP A 13 1.70 0.12 15.59
C TRP A 13 1.66 -0.81 14.37
N LEU A 14 2.35 -0.44 13.28
CA LEU A 14 2.51 -1.26 12.08
C LEU A 14 3.09 -2.63 12.44
N ALA A 15 4.19 -2.67 13.18
CA ALA A 15 4.82 -3.92 13.59
C ALA A 15 3.86 -4.82 14.39
N ARG A 16 3.03 -4.25 15.29
CA ARG A 16 2.05 -5.00 16.08
C ARG A 16 0.85 -5.50 15.28
N ARG A 17 0.47 -4.79 14.21
CA ARG A 17 -0.73 -5.10 13.42
C ARG A 17 -0.39 -5.98 12.22
N ALA A 18 0.69 -5.66 11.52
CA ALA A 18 1.32 -6.54 10.53
C ALA A 18 1.62 -7.92 11.09
N ALA A 19 2.15 -8.04 12.31
CA ALA A 19 2.36 -9.34 12.94
C ALA A 19 1.04 -10.14 12.99
N ARG A 20 -0.09 -9.51 13.34
CA ARG A 20 -1.39 -10.19 13.40
C ARG A 20 -1.90 -10.67 12.04
N THR A 21 -1.76 -9.86 10.98
CA THR A 21 -2.15 -10.25 9.62
C THR A 21 -1.17 -11.25 8.99
N LEU A 22 0.12 -11.16 9.30
CA LEU A 22 1.17 -12.05 8.78
C LEU A 22 1.09 -13.46 9.38
N TRP A 23 0.73 -13.60 10.67
CA TRP A 23 0.52 -14.92 11.28
C TRP A 23 -0.65 -15.67 10.61
N ASP A 24 -1.73 -14.96 10.25
CA ASP A 24 -2.90 -15.54 9.57
C ASP A 24 -2.58 -15.98 8.12
N ALA A 25 -1.63 -15.30 7.47
CA ALA A 25 -1.21 -15.59 6.10
C ALA A 25 -0.10 -16.67 5.98
N SER A 26 0.60 -16.98 7.07
CA SER A 26 1.77 -17.88 7.06
C SER A 26 1.41 -19.38 7.06
N ASP A 27 0.15 -19.74 7.28
CA ASP A 27 -0.32 -21.13 7.35
C ASP A 27 -0.57 -21.81 5.98
N HIS A 28 -0.14 -21.19 4.88
CA HIS A 28 -0.28 -21.79 3.55
C HIS A 28 0.89 -22.71 3.20
N HIS A 29 0.73 -23.97 3.62
CA HIS A 29 1.51 -25.14 3.20
C HIS A 29 1.34 -25.37 1.67
N HIS A 30 2.46 -25.48 0.95
CA HIS A 30 2.64 -26.07 -0.40
C HIS A 30 1.38 -26.29 -1.26
N ASP A 31 0.88 -25.23 -1.91
CA ASP A 31 -0.18 -25.24 -2.92
C ASP A 31 0.41 -24.68 -4.24
N PRO A 32 -0.18 -24.92 -5.45
CA PRO A 32 0.36 -24.35 -6.68
C PRO A 32 0.37 -22.83 -6.54
N THR A 33 1.43 -22.19 -7.03
CA THR A 33 1.71 -20.77 -6.84
C THR A 33 0.42 -19.96 -7.08
N PRO A 34 -0.19 -19.36 -6.05
CA PRO A 34 -1.47 -18.69 -6.19
C PRO A 34 -1.37 -17.61 -7.27
N ALA A 35 -2.37 -17.57 -8.16
CA ALA A 35 -2.37 -16.65 -9.29
C ALA A 35 -2.23 -15.19 -8.78
N THR A 36 -1.23 -14.49 -9.31
CA THR A 36 -1.04 -13.06 -9.03
C THR A 36 -2.03 -12.24 -9.85
N GLN A 37 -2.54 -11.18 -9.23
CA GLN A 37 -3.42 -10.21 -9.88
C GLN A 37 -2.89 -8.80 -9.66
N HIS A 38 -3.40 -7.86 -10.46
CA HIS A 38 -3.06 -6.45 -10.35
C HIS A 38 -4.12 -5.71 -9.53
N ALA A 39 -3.68 -4.85 -8.63
CA ALA A 39 -4.51 -3.92 -7.90
C ALA A 39 -3.91 -2.51 -7.96
N ARG A 40 -4.73 -1.50 -7.73
CA ARG A 40 -4.32 -0.10 -7.65
C ARG A 40 -4.37 0.35 -6.20
N LEU A 41 -3.21 0.73 -5.67
CA LEU A 41 -3.09 1.45 -4.41
C LEU A 41 -3.28 2.95 -4.68
N THR A 42 -4.29 3.53 -4.03
CA THR A 42 -4.58 4.97 -4.06
C THR A 42 -4.35 5.54 -2.67
N VAL A 43 -3.60 6.63 -2.57
CA VAL A 43 -3.37 7.37 -1.32
C VAL A 43 -3.55 8.87 -1.58
N SER A 44 -4.25 9.58 -0.69
CA SER A 44 -4.43 11.04 -0.74
C SER A 44 -4.46 11.64 0.67
N GLY A 45 -3.98 12.88 0.81
CA GLY A 45 -3.91 13.61 2.07
C GLY A 45 -2.82 13.12 3.01
N LEU A 46 -1.89 12.28 2.55
CA LEU A 46 -0.87 11.68 3.41
C LEU A 46 0.16 12.73 3.83
N SER A 47 0.47 12.80 5.13
CA SER A 47 1.61 13.59 5.60
C SER A 47 2.93 13.02 5.08
N LEU A 48 3.85 13.89 4.67
CA LEU A 48 5.21 13.51 4.24
C LEU A 48 5.93 12.55 5.19
N ARG A 49 5.68 12.66 6.50
CA ARG A 49 6.30 11.82 7.54
C ARG A 49 5.77 10.38 7.57
N LEU A 50 4.61 10.13 6.96
CA LEU A 50 3.95 8.83 6.93
C LEU A 50 4.18 8.08 5.62
N ARG A 51 4.95 8.62 4.65
CA ARG A 51 5.35 7.86 3.44
C ARG A 51 6.01 6.52 3.77
N PRO A 52 7.01 6.46 4.68
CA PRO A 52 7.70 5.20 4.97
C PRO A 52 6.78 4.13 5.57
N VAL A 53 5.69 4.54 6.22
CA VAL A 53 4.69 3.66 6.83
C VAL A 53 3.92 2.91 5.74
N ILE A 54 3.50 3.60 4.67
CA ILE A 54 2.82 2.98 3.53
C ILE A 54 3.77 2.10 2.72
N GLU A 55 5.01 2.53 2.50
CA GLU A 55 6.03 1.74 1.80
C GLU A 55 6.35 0.45 2.57
N ARG A 56 6.49 0.53 3.89
CA ARG A 56 6.71 -0.64 4.74
C ARG A 56 5.51 -1.58 4.76
N ALA A 57 4.28 -1.06 4.73
CA ALA A 57 3.08 -1.89 4.60
C ALA A 57 3.08 -2.71 3.30
N GLN A 58 3.52 -2.12 2.19
CA GLN A 58 3.68 -2.84 0.90
C GLN A 58 4.70 -3.97 1.03
N VAL A 59 5.90 -3.71 1.56
CA VAL A 59 6.96 -4.74 1.73
C VAL A 59 6.52 -5.89 2.65
N ILE A 60 5.71 -5.58 3.66
CA ILE A 60 5.18 -6.56 4.60
C ILE A 60 4.12 -7.44 3.93
N CYS A 61 3.16 -6.84 3.23
CA CYS A 61 1.98 -7.55 2.75
C CYS A 61 2.17 -8.18 1.38
N LEU A 62 2.99 -7.60 0.50
CA LEU A 62 3.23 -8.10 -0.86
C LEU A 62 4.52 -8.94 -0.86
N ARG A 63 4.38 -10.26 -0.84
CA ARG A 63 5.50 -11.21 -0.83
C ARG A 63 5.74 -11.83 -2.20
N SER A 64 4.75 -11.77 -3.09
CA SER A 64 4.89 -12.09 -4.52
C SER A 64 6.01 -11.28 -5.17
N GLU A 65 6.69 -11.89 -6.15
CA GLU A 65 7.70 -11.21 -6.96
C GLU A 65 7.11 -9.95 -7.62
N PRO A 66 7.71 -8.76 -7.45
CA PRO A 66 7.23 -7.55 -8.09
C PRO A 66 7.21 -7.69 -9.61
N THR A 67 6.15 -7.20 -10.25
CA THR A 67 6.11 -7.12 -11.71
C THR A 67 7.07 -6.03 -12.18
N ALA A 68 8.09 -6.39 -12.96
CA ALA A 68 9.15 -5.46 -13.39
C ALA A 68 8.62 -4.26 -14.20
N ALA A 69 7.60 -4.47 -15.03
CA ALA A 69 6.86 -3.42 -15.72
C ALA A 69 5.51 -3.98 -16.16
N LEU A 70 4.44 -3.18 -16.12
CA LEU A 70 3.18 -3.60 -16.73
C LEU A 70 3.41 -3.90 -18.22
N PRO A 71 2.79 -4.95 -18.78
CA PRO A 71 2.93 -5.25 -20.20
C PRO A 71 2.62 -4.03 -21.08
N GLY A 72 3.56 -3.67 -21.96
CA GLY A 72 3.45 -2.49 -22.82
C GLY A 72 3.96 -1.18 -22.20
N THR A 73 4.45 -1.19 -20.97
CA THR A 73 5.15 -0.05 -20.36
C THR A 73 6.63 -0.10 -20.72
N ASP A 74 7.19 1.03 -21.16
CA ASP A 74 8.63 1.17 -21.34
C ASP A 74 9.33 0.92 -20.00
N PRO A 75 10.28 -0.03 -19.88
CA PRO A 75 11.02 -0.27 -18.66
C PRO A 75 11.74 0.97 -18.10
N LEU A 76 12.06 1.97 -18.93
CA LEU A 76 12.66 3.23 -18.49
C LEU A 76 11.63 4.18 -17.86
N GLU A 77 10.36 4.04 -18.22
CA GLU A 77 9.22 4.80 -17.65
C GLU A 77 8.48 3.99 -16.56
N ALA A 78 8.88 2.73 -16.34
CA ALA A 78 8.27 1.87 -15.34
C ALA A 78 8.54 2.41 -13.93
N ASP A 79 7.47 2.51 -13.13
CA ASP A 79 7.56 2.92 -11.74
C ASP A 79 7.98 1.74 -10.87
N PHE A 80 9.30 1.57 -10.69
CA PHE A 80 9.87 0.57 -9.76
C PHE A 80 9.70 0.94 -8.28
N PHE A 81 9.30 2.19 -8.01
CA PHE A 81 9.15 2.73 -6.66
C PHE A 81 7.84 3.48 -6.54
N THR A 82 7.31 3.59 -5.32
CA THR A 82 6.11 4.39 -5.07
C THR A 82 6.34 5.85 -5.46
N ARG A 83 5.68 6.28 -6.54
CA ARG A 83 5.76 7.66 -7.02
C ARG A 83 4.83 8.57 -6.21
N TRP A 84 5.42 9.40 -5.36
CA TRP A 84 4.69 10.38 -4.55
C TRP A 84 4.56 11.73 -5.25
N HIS A 85 3.32 12.17 -5.45
CA HIS A 85 3.00 13.50 -5.96
C HIS A 85 2.58 14.44 -4.84
N ARG A 86 2.77 15.75 -5.04
CA ARG A 86 2.20 16.76 -4.14
C ARG A 86 0.67 16.64 -4.18
N ASP A 87 0.07 16.54 -3.01
CA ASP A 87 -1.39 16.57 -2.90
C ASP A 87 -1.81 17.98 -2.52
N ARG A 88 -2.62 18.60 -3.37
CA ARG A 88 -3.21 19.91 -3.09
C ARG A 88 -4.55 19.65 -2.44
N THR A 89 -4.55 19.24 -1.17
CA THR A 89 -5.78 19.19 -0.39
C THR A 89 -6.22 20.62 -0.05
N ALA A 90 -7.54 20.81 0.14
CA ALA A 90 -8.17 22.12 0.30
C ALA A 90 -7.62 22.95 1.48
N ASP A 91 -6.95 22.32 2.45
CA ASP A 91 -6.55 22.93 3.72
C ASP A 91 -5.11 23.45 3.76
N GLY A 92 -4.41 23.54 2.60
CA GLY A 92 -3.06 24.09 2.54
C GLY A 92 -1.97 23.27 3.25
N GLN A 93 -2.32 22.09 3.78
CA GLN A 93 -1.35 21.15 4.32
C GLN A 93 -0.52 20.53 3.18
N ARG A 94 0.80 20.41 3.40
CA ARG A 94 1.74 19.77 2.45
C ARG A 94 1.56 18.25 2.47
N GLY A 95 0.43 17.80 1.93
CA GLY A 95 0.12 16.39 1.74
C GLY A 95 0.78 15.81 0.50
N VAL A 96 0.79 14.48 0.43
CA VAL A 96 1.24 13.73 -0.74
C VAL A 96 0.19 12.70 -1.09
N ARG A 97 0.18 12.35 -2.38
CA ARG A 97 -0.69 11.33 -2.94
C ARG A 97 0.12 10.37 -3.78
N CYS A 98 -0.36 9.16 -3.92
CA CYS A 98 0.14 8.24 -4.92
C CYS A 98 -1.03 7.48 -5.54
N GLN A 99 -0.83 7.08 -6.78
CA GLN A 99 -1.67 6.13 -7.46
C GLN A 99 -0.72 5.19 -8.20
N GLN A 100 -0.63 3.95 -7.74
CA GLN A 100 0.30 2.97 -8.29
C GLN A 100 -0.41 1.64 -8.49
N VAL A 101 -0.05 0.94 -9.56
CA VAL A 101 -0.45 -0.44 -9.77
C VAL A 101 0.56 -1.33 -9.07
N ILE A 102 0.06 -2.29 -8.30
CA ILE A 102 0.80 -3.29 -7.55
C ILE A 102 0.33 -4.67 -7.99
N ASN A 103 1.15 -5.70 -7.76
CA ASN A 103 0.78 -7.08 -7.99
C ASN A 103 0.92 -7.92 -6.71
N GLY A 104 0.11 -8.95 -6.61
CA GLY A 104 0.13 -9.89 -5.51
C GLY A 104 -1.00 -10.90 -5.62
N THR A 105 -1.02 -11.89 -4.73
CA THR A 105 -2.15 -12.81 -4.60
C THR A 105 -3.38 -12.10 -4.05
N ALA A 106 -4.57 -12.70 -4.16
CA ALA A 106 -5.78 -12.13 -3.55
C ALA A 106 -5.64 -11.90 -2.04
N ALA A 107 -4.98 -12.82 -1.32
CA ALA A 107 -4.75 -12.69 0.11
C ALA A 107 -3.80 -11.53 0.44
N GLU A 108 -2.71 -11.37 -0.32
CA GLU A 108 -1.75 -10.28 -0.13
C GLU A 108 -2.37 -8.90 -0.39
N ILE A 109 -3.17 -8.79 -1.46
CA ILE A 109 -3.88 -7.56 -1.80
C ILE A 109 -4.92 -7.21 -0.73
N ASP A 110 -5.69 -8.19 -0.22
CA ASP A 110 -6.65 -7.95 0.86
C ASP A 110 -5.95 -7.57 2.18
N ALA A 111 -4.85 -8.25 2.51
CA ALA A 111 -4.04 -7.93 3.69
C ALA A 111 -3.51 -6.49 3.62
N LEU A 112 -2.95 -6.09 2.47
CA LEU A 112 -2.49 -4.72 2.27
C LEU A 112 -3.64 -3.73 2.39
N ARG A 113 -4.79 -4.01 1.77
CA ARG A 113 -5.99 -3.16 1.83
C ARG A 113 -6.40 -2.88 3.27
N ARG A 114 -6.53 -3.93 4.10
CA ARG A 114 -6.89 -3.79 5.52
C ARG A 114 -5.88 -2.94 6.28
N VAL A 115 -4.58 -3.19 6.07
CA VAL A 115 -3.53 -2.44 6.75
C VAL A 115 -3.56 -0.95 6.37
N VAL A 116 -3.64 -0.61 5.07
CA VAL A 116 -3.60 0.80 4.64
C VAL A 116 -4.87 1.56 5.00
N THR A 117 -6.04 0.91 4.94
CA THR A 117 -7.32 1.53 5.35
C THR A 117 -7.35 1.81 6.86
N ASP A 118 -6.83 0.90 7.69
CA ASP A 118 -6.68 1.12 9.12
C ASP A 118 -5.74 2.30 9.42
N ILE A 119 -4.58 2.37 8.76
CA ILE A 119 -3.62 3.48 8.92
C ILE A 119 -4.27 4.81 8.51
N ALA A 120 -4.99 4.81 7.39
CA ALA A 120 -5.67 5.97 6.85
C ALA A 120 -6.74 6.51 7.80
N ALA A 121 -7.57 5.61 8.35
CA ALA A 121 -8.59 5.96 9.34
C ALA A 121 -7.98 6.54 10.62
N GLU A 122 -6.87 5.97 11.12
CA GLU A 122 -6.24 6.43 12.36
C GLU A 122 -5.52 7.78 12.19
N ALA A 123 -4.84 7.98 11.06
CA ALA A 123 -4.05 9.19 10.81
C ALA A 123 -4.81 10.30 10.06
N GLY A 124 -6.06 10.06 9.66
CA GLY A 124 -6.92 11.06 9.03
C GLY A 124 -6.55 11.38 7.58
N PHE A 125 -6.18 10.38 6.79
CA PHE A 125 -5.97 10.51 5.34
C PHE A 125 -6.78 9.45 4.58
N TYR A 126 -6.71 9.43 3.25
CA TYR A 126 -7.36 8.42 2.42
C TYR A 126 -6.36 7.40 1.89
N ALA A 127 -6.65 6.10 2.06
CA ALA A 127 -6.00 5.04 1.31
C ALA A 127 -6.94 3.89 1.02
N ASP A 128 -6.81 3.30 -0.17
CA ASP A 128 -7.54 2.10 -0.58
C ASP A 128 -6.70 1.29 -1.58
N VAL A 129 -6.99 -0.01 -1.65
CA VAL A 129 -6.47 -0.92 -2.65
C VAL A 129 -7.66 -1.53 -3.38
N SER A 130 -7.75 -1.28 -4.68
CA SER A 130 -8.88 -1.70 -5.53
C SER A 130 -8.38 -2.54 -6.71
N PRO A 131 -9.12 -3.55 -7.19
CA PRO A 131 -8.72 -4.30 -8.37
C PRO A 131 -8.60 -3.37 -9.59
N VAL A 132 -7.60 -3.61 -10.45
CA VAL A 132 -7.49 -2.88 -11.72
C VAL A 132 -8.39 -3.59 -12.72
N SER A 133 -9.54 -3.00 -13.06
CA SER A 133 -10.36 -3.53 -14.15
C SER A 133 -9.57 -3.41 -15.45
N SER A 134 -9.20 -4.54 -16.06
CA SER A 134 -8.74 -4.55 -17.44
C SER A 134 -9.92 -4.17 -18.32
N SER A 135 -9.96 -2.92 -18.81
CA SER A 135 -10.84 -2.61 -19.94
C SER A 135 -10.43 -3.51 -21.10
N LYS A 136 -11.40 -4.29 -21.58
CA LYS A 136 -11.31 -5.17 -22.74
C LYS A 136 -11.30 -4.36 -24.03
#